data_AF-A0A952VLG7-F1
#
_entry.id   AF-A0A952VLG7-F1
#
_cell.length_a   1.000
_cell.length_b   1.000
_cell.length_c   1.000
_cell.angle_alpha   90.00
_cell.angle_beta   90.00
_cell.angle_gamma   90.00
#
_symmetry.space_group_name_H-M   'P 1'
#
loop_
_entity.id
_entity.type
_entity.pdbx_description
1 polymer ?
#
loop_
_entity_poly.entity_id
_entity_poly.type
_entity_poly.pdbx_seq_one_letter_code
_entity_poly.pdbx_strand_id
1 'polypeptide(L)'
;MTVSDADSHAATRDEDGPNCSLAIEPHHVLFVQRPAKTPGVVHFCLRAACLYTPLMLLIGCVLLGVGVILLVASVRGRVTVRGEFCRGCRFDLAGTPTVPDRRCPECGREITAIGSTRPVLRRVSRGGVVAAAVVLLLGSLLMAAALGVRNVRLLALLPDGTVVMLAERGVDEAVGELAARSLRSTPMSAEHWKRAIDLALAHQADESIAWDPRYGDVLAAAAQGRQMDEEQLRAYFEQGMRDTVVIRSRVSARDVEVPYLIANTLDRMSVQLSSQHLSALGLQANRHRFSSGVVGQEATAVRRGGSTTGLWLPAGGSSATGSVSSAIPVTSEAWAGGDEVRLYVEYDITIERPGGGALVSLGTRRHEQVVRLLPPGTPVVEFIKDATLARAVQAAAGMSHIEVVPIDLEDLPRYGVEVVKFWQRFDGVPAPIAGRLFVLHDGVETEVVRFSSEGGRQGGHIYGQQWSVTHDGAAEAAALASRWADAGRVDVIFRPDPRVGENHALLDTVLDVTLVFEGVEVVRVEVPSSSSPGNYRPARVDE
;
A
#
# COMPACT_ATOMS: atom_id res chain seq x y z
N MET A 1 83.83 -26.75 -3.55
CA MET A 1 84.16 -28.13 -3.14
C MET A 1 82.87 -28.73 -2.57
N THR A 2 82.07 -29.37 -3.42
CA THR A 2 81.95 -30.85 -3.62
C THR A 2 81.20 -31.50 -2.46
N VAL A 3 80.19 -32.36 -2.59
CA VAL A 3 79.52 -33.16 -3.65
C VAL A 3 78.34 -33.84 -2.89
N SER A 4 77.12 -33.95 -3.47
CA SER A 4 76.36 -35.19 -3.79
C SER A 4 76.25 -36.23 -2.64
N ASP A 5 75.13 -36.86 -2.27
CA ASP A 5 73.98 -37.49 -2.96
C ASP A 5 72.85 -37.70 -1.91
N ALA A 6 71.56 -37.56 -2.18
CA ALA A 6 70.60 -38.45 -2.86
C ALA A 6 70.21 -39.72 -2.06
N ASP A 7 68.89 -39.82 -1.73
CA ASP A 7 68.02 -41.01 -1.69
C ASP A 7 66.69 -40.60 -1.00
N SER A 8 65.62 -40.25 -1.73
CA SER A 8 64.64 -41.10 -2.42
C SER A 8 63.81 -42.03 -1.51
N HIS A 9 62.62 -41.58 -1.11
CA HIS A 9 61.45 -42.44 -1.05
C HIS A 9 60.19 -41.69 -1.50
N ALA A 10 59.57 -42.26 -2.53
CA ALA A 10 58.33 -41.84 -3.14
C ALA A 10 57.12 -42.37 -2.38
N ALA A 11 56.05 -41.56 -2.29
CA ALA A 11 54.67 -42.03 -2.25
C ALA A 11 53.71 -40.85 -2.57
N THR A 12 53.08 -40.92 -3.75
CA THR A 12 51.68 -40.58 -4.10
C THR A 12 51.04 -39.37 -3.39
N ARG A 13 50.87 -38.19 -4.01
CA ARG A 13 49.90 -37.79 -5.05
C ARG A 13 48.41 -37.95 -4.66
N ASP A 14 47.72 -36.82 -4.83
CA ASP A 14 46.27 -36.56 -4.95
C ASP A 14 45.40 -36.68 -3.69
N GLU A 15 44.99 -35.53 -3.14
CA GLU A 15 43.62 -35.03 -3.31
C GLU A 15 43.55 -33.54 -2.91
N ASP A 16 43.37 -32.70 -3.92
CA ASP A 16 43.00 -31.29 -3.81
C ASP A 16 41.62 -31.16 -3.17
N GLY A 17 41.57 -30.70 -1.92
CA GLY A 17 40.35 -30.20 -1.31
C GLY A 17 40.13 -28.73 -1.68
N PRO A 18 39.01 -28.35 -2.33
CA PRO A 18 38.74 -26.95 -2.60
C PRO A 18 38.41 -26.24 -1.28
N ASN A 19 39.25 -25.27 -0.90
CA ASN A 19 38.93 -24.29 0.12
C ASN A 19 37.70 -23.48 -0.34
N CYS A 20 36.52 -23.86 0.13
CA CYS A 20 35.32 -23.05 0.07
C CYS A 20 35.45 -21.85 1.04
N SER A 21 36.18 -20.82 0.62
CA SER A 21 35.97 -19.47 1.13
C SER A 21 34.65 -18.95 0.55
N LEU A 22 33.58 -19.10 1.33
CA LEU A 22 32.27 -18.46 1.09
C LEU A 22 32.46 -16.94 1.18
N ALA A 23 32.74 -16.32 0.03
CA ALA A 23 32.52 -14.90 -0.17
C ALA A 23 31.00 -14.67 -0.11
N ILE A 24 30.54 -14.03 0.95
CA ILE A 24 29.19 -13.49 1.03
C ILE A 24 29.19 -12.26 0.11
N GLU A 25 28.71 -12.44 -1.13
CA GLU A 25 28.44 -11.31 -2.02
C GLU A 25 27.38 -10.41 -1.36
N PRO A 26 27.60 -9.08 -1.27
CA PRO A 26 26.56 -8.17 -0.86
C PRO A 26 25.47 -8.19 -1.93
N HIS A 27 24.35 -8.86 -1.64
CA HIS A 27 23.15 -8.75 -2.43
C HIS A 27 22.72 -7.28 -2.47
N HIS A 28 23.03 -6.59 -3.58
CA HIS A 28 22.30 -5.39 -3.97
C HIS A 28 20.84 -5.81 -4.16
N VAL A 29 20.04 -5.67 -3.09
CA VAL A 29 18.60 -5.82 -3.14
C VAL A 29 18.03 -4.58 -3.83
N LEU A 30 18.31 -4.46 -5.13
CA LEU A 30 17.47 -3.70 -6.03
C LEU A 30 16.13 -4.43 -6.04
N PHE A 31 15.18 -3.94 -5.25
CA PHE A 31 13.77 -4.33 -5.32
C PHE A 31 13.19 -3.86 -6.66
N VAL A 32 13.70 -4.41 -7.75
CA VAL A 32 12.94 -4.51 -8.99
C VAL A 32 11.87 -5.53 -8.66
N GLN A 33 10.65 -5.06 -8.38
CA GLN A 33 9.46 -5.90 -8.47
C GLN A 33 9.50 -6.55 -9.85
N ARG A 34 10.03 -7.77 -9.96
CA ARG A 34 9.91 -8.57 -11.17
C ARG A 34 8.40 -8.81 -11.29
N PRO A 35 7.69 -8.23 -12.29
CA PRO A 35 6.32 -8.62 -12.51
C PRO A 35 6.35 -10.13 -12.70
N ALA A 36 5.60 -10.87 -11.90
CA ALA A 36 5.53 -12.31 -11.99
C ALA A 36 5.16 -12.68 -13.45
N LYS A 37 6.17 -13.04 -14.24
CA LYS A 37 6.01 -13.49 -15.63
C LYS A 37 5.44 -14.91 -15.61
N THR A 38 4.20 -15.04 -15.18
CA THR A 38 3.35 -16.19 -15.52
C THR A 38 2.12 -15.68 -16.25
N PRO A 39 2.26 -15.15 -17.49
CA PRO A 39 1.11 -14.69 -18.29
C PRO A 39 0.14 -15.81 -18.71
N GLY A 40 0.41 -17.08 -18.35
CA GLY A 40 -0.39 -18.23 -18.78
C GLY A 40 -1.60 -18.58 -17.89
N VAL A 41 -1.52 -18.37 -16.57
CA VAL A 41 -2.54 -18.95 -15.65
C VAL A 41 -3.72 -18.00 -15.44
N VAL A 42 -3.48 -16.69 -15.35
CA VAL A 42 -4.54 -15.71 -15.08
C VAL A 42 -5.50 -15.57 -16.28
N HIS A 43 -4.99 -15.68 -17.51
CA HIS A 43 -5.84 -15.65 -18.71
C HIS A 43 -6.77 -16.87 -18.84
N PHE A 44 -6.40 -18.02 -18.27
CA PHE A 44 -7.22 -19.22 -18.36
C PHE A 44 -8.43 -19.16 -17.41
N CYS A 45 -8.23 -18.66 -16.18
CA CYS A 45 -9.33 -18.49 -15.21
C CYS A 45 -10.36 -17.43 -15.66
N LEU A 46 -9.91 -16.32 -16.23
CA LEU A 46 -10.81 -15.27 -16.74
C LEU A 46 -11.68 -15.75 -17.92
N ARG A 47 -11.14 -16.59 -18.82
CA ARG A 47 -11.91 -17.15 -19.93
C ARG A 47 -12.94 -18.20 -19.48
N ALA A 48 -12.60 -19.01 -18.46
CA ALA A 48 -13.53 -19.99 -17.92
C ALA A 48 -14.73 -19.33 -17.21
N ALA A 49 -14.49 -18.31 -16.38
CA ALA A 49 -15.57 -17.56 -15.72
C ALA A 49 -16.51 -16.86 -16.73
N CYS A 50 -15.96 -16.40 -17.87
CA CYS A 50 -16.74 -15.75 -18.93
C CYS A 50 -17.70 -16.70 -19.67
N LEU A 51 -17.42 -18.01 -19.73
CA LEU A 51 -18.27 -18.99 -20.42
C LEU A 51 -19.31 -19.64 -19.49
N TYR A 52 -18.98 -19.82 -18.21
CA TYR A 52 -19.88 -20.46 -17.25
C TYR A 52 -21.07 -19.57 -16.87
N THR A 53 -20.87 -18.26 -16.68
CA THR A 53 -21.93 -17.32 -16.32
C THR A 53 -23.07 -17.25 -17.34
N PRO A 54 -22.84 -17.05 -18.66
CA PRO A 54 -23.93 -17.03 -19.64
C PRO A 54 -24.60 -18.40 -19.79
N LEU A 55 -23.86 -19.49 -19.63
CA LEU A 55 -24.42 -20.84 -19.67
C LEU A 55 -25.36 -21.10 -18.47
N MET A 56 -24.94 -20.74 -17.25
CA MET A 56 -25.80 -20.88 -16.07
C MET A 56 -27.03 -19.97 -16.15
N LEU A 57 -26.89 -18.74 -16.66
CA LEU A 57 -28.02 -17.86 -16.95
C LEU A 57 -29.00 -18.50 -17.94
N LEU A 58 -28.49 -19.05 -19.05
CA LEU A 58 -29.30 -19.72 -20.06
C LEU A 58 -30.06 -20.92 -19.47
N ILE A 59 -29.38 -21.80 -18.75
CA ILE A 59 -30.01 -22.96 -18.10
C ILE A 59 -31.07 -22.51 -17.10
N GLY A 60 -30.79 -21.47 -16.31
CA GLY A 60 -31.75 -20.90 -15.36
C GLY A 60 -33.00 -20.37 -16.05
N CYS A 61 -32.84 -19.60 -17.13
CA CYS A 61 -33.95 -19.11 -17.96
C CYS A 61 -34.76 -20.25 -18.58
N VAL A 62 -34.10 -21.29 -19.09
CA VAL A 62 -34.77 -22.47 -19.68
C VAL A 62 -35.58 -23.20 -18.61
N LEU A 63 -35.00 -23.45 -17.43
CA LEU A 63 -35.70 -24.10 -16.32
C LEU A 63 -36.92 -23.27 -15.88
N LEU A 64 -36.79 -21.95 -15.76
CA LEU A 64 -37.92 -21.08 -15.45
C LEU A 64 -39.01 -21.17 -16.51
N GLY A 65 -38.65 -21.13 -17.80
CA GLY A 65 -39.59 -21.29 -18.90
C GLY A 65 -40.32 -22.63 -18.88
N VAL A 66 -39.60 -23.74 -18.71
CA VAL A 66 -40.17 -25.08 -18.57
C VAL A 66 -41.07 -25.18 -17.35
N GLY A 67 -40.66 -24.62 -16.21
CA GLY A 67 -41.45 -24.58 -14.99
C GLY A 67 -42.78 -23.84 -15.17
N VAL A 68 -42.78 -22.69 -15.84
CA VAL A 68 -44.00 -21.93 -16.17
C VAL A 68 -44.90 -22.75 -17.11
N ILE A 69 -44.35 -23.37 -18.16
CA ILE A 69 -45.10 -24.21 -19.09
C ILE A 69 -45.76 -25.39 -18.35
N LEU A 70 -45.01 -26.09 -17.48
CA LEU A 70 -45.53 -27.18 -16.66
C LEU A 70 -46.62 -26.71 -15.70
N LEU A 71 -46.45 -25.53 -15.09
CA LEU A 71 -47.44 -24.95 -14.20
C LEU A 71 -48.75 -24.66 -14.94
N VAL A 72 -48.66 -24.00 -16.10
CA VAL A 72 -49.83 -23.69 -16.94
C VAL A 72 -50.51 -24.97 -17.41
N ALA A 73 -49.76 -25.97 -17.87
CA ALA A 73 -50.31 -27.26 -18.30
C ALA A 73 -50.99 -28.01 -17.14
N SER A 74 -50.38 -27.99 -15.94
CA SER A 74 -50.88 -28.69 -14.76
C SER A 74 -52.14 -28.05 -14.18
N VAL A 75 -52.21 -26.71 -14.17
CA VAL A 75 -53.38 -25.93 -13.74
C VAL A 75 -54.51 -26.00 -14.77
N ARG A 76 -54.18 -26.00 -16.07
CA ARG A 76 -55.17 -26.20 -17.15
C ARG A 76 -55.89 -27.55 -17.03
N GLY A 77 -55.27 -28.50 -16.32
CA GLY A 77 -55.83 -29.77 -15.85
C GLY A 77 -56.01 -30.79 -16.97
N ARG A 78 -55.91 -32.08 -16.62
CA ARG A 78 -56.25 -33.16 -17.55
C ARG A 78 -57.77 -33.33 -17.57
N VAL A 79 -58.34 -33.50 -18.76
CA VAL A 79 -59.74 -33.90 -18.92
C VAL A 79 -59.87 -35.31 -18.36
N THR A 80 -60.55 -35.47 -17.22
CA THR A 80 -60.75 -36.78 -16.59
C THR A 80 -62.01 -37.46 -17.10
N VAL A 81 -63.06 -36.67 -17.39
CA VAL A 81 -64.36 -37.17 -17.87
C VAL A 81 -64.98 -36.15 -18.83
N ARG A 82 -65.61 -36.62 -19.90
CA ARG A 82 -66.44 -35.82 -20.82
C ARG A 82 -67.90 -36.10 -20.49
N GLY A 83 -68.71 -35.07 -20.37
CA GLY A 83 -70.09 -35.16 -19.89
C GLY A 83 -70.64 -33.79 -19.55
N GLU A 84 -71.92 -33.70 -19.20
CA GLU A 84 -72.51 -32.45 -18.76
C GLU A 84 -72.40 -32.34 -17.24
N PHE A 85 -71.46 -31.53 -16.75
CA PHE A 85 -71.28 -31.35 -15.31
C PHE A 85 -71.87 -30.02 -14.86
N CYS A 86 -72.53 -29.98 -13.70
CA CYS A 86 -72.96 -28.72 -13.09
C CYS A 86 -71.73 -27.84 -12.76
N ARG A 87 -71.71 -26.57 -13.18
CA ARG A 87 -70.59 -25.65 -12.92
C ARG A 87 -70.42 -25.28 -11.44
N GLY A 88 -71.49 -25.39 -10.64
CA GLY A 88 -71.48 -25.10 -9.20
C GLY A 88 -70.80 -26.21 -8.40
N CYS A 89 -71.45 -27.37 -8.30
CA CYS A 89 -70.99 -28.51 -7.48
C CYS A 89 -70.20 -29.58 -8.24
N ARG A 90 -70.14 -29.53 -9.57
CA ARG A 90 -69.48 -30.54 -10.44
C ARG A 90 -70.17 -31.91 -10.49
N PHE A 91 -71.44 -31.99 -10.08
CA PHE A 91 -72.27 -33.19 -10.25
C PHE A 91 -72.44 -33.54 -11.73
N ASP A 92 -72.40 -34.85 -12.06
CA ASP A 92 -72.60 -35.36 -13.41
C ASP A 92 -74.10 -35.40 -13.73
N LEU A 93 -74.52 -34.64 -14.75
CA LEU A 93 -75.90 -34.56 -15.19
C LEU A 93 -76.24 -35.65 -16.21
N ALA A 94 -75.24 -36.41 -16.69
CA ALA A 94 -75.45 -37.51 -17.60
C ALA A 94 -76.28 -38.62 -16.92
N GLY A 95 -77.44 -38.94 -17.50
CA GLY A 95 -78.34 -39.97 -17.00
C GLY A 95 -79.34 -39.53 -15.94
N THR A 96 -79.33 -38.25 -15.52
CA THR A 96 -80.46 -37.70 -14.75
C THR A 96 -81.64 -37.54 -15.71
N PRO A 97 -82.76 -38.29 -15.56
CA PRO A 97 -83.94 -38.07 -16.38
C PRO A 97 -84.32 -36.60 -16.22
N THR A 98 -84.59 -35.90 -17.33
CA THR A 98 -84.91 -34.47 -17.37
C THR A 98 -86.01 -34.13 -16.36
N VAL A 99 -85.62 -33.80 -15.13
CA VAL A 99 -86.55 -33.44 -14.06
C VAL A 99 -87.13 -32.08 -14.45
N PRO A 100 -88.46 -31.90 -14.42
CA PRO A 100 -89.12 -30.67 -14.88
C PRO A 100 -88.60 -29.39 -14.18
N ASP A 101 -87.99 -29.53 -13.00
CA ASP A 101 -87.55 -28.40 -12.17
C ASP A 101 -86.25 -27.70 -12.64
N ARG A 102 -85.60 -28.13 -13.73
CA ARG A 102 -84.44 -27.45 -14.38
C ARG A 102 -83.32 -27.03 -13.40
N ARG A 103 -83.22 -27.66 -12.23
CA ARG A 103 -82.24 -27.36 -11.17
C ARG A 103 -81.33 -28.56 -10.92
N CYS A 104 -80.08 -28.30 -10.55
CA CYS A 104 -79.12 -29.33 -10.18
C CYS A 104 -79.56 -30.01 -8.86
N PRO A 105 -79.63 -31.35 -8.82
CA PRO A 105 -80.12 -32.08 -7.64
C PRO A 105 -79.23 -31.90 -6.41
N GLU A 106 -77.94 -31.60 -6.58
CA GLU A 106 -76.99 -31.43 -5.48
C GLU A 106 -76.94 -30.01 -4.91
N CYS A 107 -76.82 -28.98 -5.77
CA CYS A 107 -76.63 -27.60 -5.31
C CYS A 107 -77.80 -26.66 -5.58
N GLY A 108 -78.90 -27.17 -6.16
CA GLY A 108 -80.10 -26.41 -6.47
C GLY A 108 -79.95 -25.35 -7.56
N ARG A 109 -78.77 -25.20 -8.17
CA ARG A 109 -78.50 -24.19 -9.21
C ARG A 109 -79.25 -24.51 -10.51
N GLU A 110 -79.84 -23.50 -11.12
CA GLU A 110 -80.55 -23.62 -12.40
C GLU A 110 -79.59 -24.04 -13.54
N ILE A 111 -79.96 -25.08 -14.28
CA ILE A 111 -79.16 -25.70 -15.35
C ILE A 111 -79.47 -25.05 -16.71
N THR A 112 -80.59 -24.36 -16.88
CA THR A 112 -80.96 -23.74 -18.16
C THR A 112 -80.23 -22.44 -18.50
N ALA A 113 -79.54 -21.82 -17.54
CA ALA A 113 -78.77 -20.60 -17.80
C ALA A 113 -77.54 -20.88 -18.68
N ILE A 114 -77.27 -20.01 -19.66
CA ILE A 114 -76.08 -20.14 -20.53
C ILE A 114 -74.80 -20.17 -19.67
N GLY A 115 -74.03 -21.25 -19.78
CA GLY A 115 -72.78 -21.44 -19.04
C GLY A 115 -72.94 -22.02 -17.63
N SER A 116 -74.14 -22.51 -17.26
CA SER A 116 -74.43 -23.26 -16.03
C SER A 116 -73.79 -24.66 -15.99
N THR A 117 -73.53 -25.25 -17.16
CA THR A 117 -72.90 -26.55 -17.35
C THR A 117 -71.48 -26.42 -17.88
N ARG A 118 -70.67 -27.46 -17.67
CA ARG A 118 -69.35 -27.61 -18.27
C ARG A 118 -69.28 -28.95 -19.01
N PRO A 119 -68.85 -28.98 -20.28
CA PRO A 119 -68.80 -30.21 -21.08
C PRO A 119 -67.65 -31.16 -20.68
N VAL A 120 -66.73 -30.69 -19.83
CA VAL A 120 -65.57 -31.46 -19.37
C VAL A 120 -65.24 -31.14 -17.93
N LEU A 121 -64.99 -32.20 -17.15
CA LEU A 121 -64.38 -32.07 -15.85
C LEU A 121 -62.86 -32.16 -16.01
N ARG A 122 -62.15 -31.12 -15.56
CA ARG A 122 -60.69 -31.09 -15.54
C ARG A 122 -60.21 -31.20 -14.10
N ARG A 123 -59.31 -32.15 -13.85
CA ARG A 123 -58.64 -32.28 -12.55
C ARG A 123 -57.24 -31.70 -12.67
N VAL A 124 -56.91 -30.77 -11.77
CA VAL A 124 -55.55 -30.25 -11.63
C VAL A 124 -54.64 -31.40 -11.24
N SER A 125 -53.53 -31.58 -11.98
CA SER A 125 -52.54 -32.59 -11.65
C SER A 125 -51.70 -32.10 -10.47
N ARG A 126 -51.98 -32.59 -9.25
CA ARG A 126 -51.22 -32.22 -8.05
C ARG A 126 -49.72 -32.51 -8.23
N GLY A 127 -49.39 -33.67 -8.82
CA GLY A 127 -47.99 -34.02 -9.12
C GLY A 127 -47.35 -33.06 -10.12
N GLY A 128 -48.09 -32.63 -11.14
CA GLY A 128 -47.59 -31.65 -12.12
C GLY A 128 -47.34 -30.26 -11.51
N VAL A 129 -48.19 -29.82 -10.58
CA VAL A 129 -47.98 -28.56 -9.85
C VAL A 129 -46.74 -28.63 -8.96
N VAL A 130 -46.53 -29.74 -8.24
CA VAL A 130 -45.32 -29.95 -7.42
C VAL A 130 -44.07 -29.97 -8.30
N ALA A 131 -44.09 -30.69 -9.42
CA ALA A 131 -42.97 -30.73 -10.35
C ALA A 131 -42.64 -29.34 -10.90
N ALA A 132 -43.66 -28.56 -11.30
CA ALA A 132 -43.48 -27.19 -11.75
C ALA A 132 -42.86 -26.29 -10.66
N ALA A 133 -43.32 -26.41 -9.42
CA ALA A 133 -42.78 -25.65 -8.29
C ALA A 133 -41.29 -25.96 -8.04
N VAL A 134 -40.90 -27.24 -8.08
CA VAL A 134 -39.49 -27.66 -7.93
C VAL A 134 -38.62 -27.12 -9.07
N VAL A 135 -39.09 -27.23 -10.32
CA VAL A 135 -38.34 -26.73 -11.49
C VAL A 135 -38.18 -25.20 -11.44
N LEU A 136 -39.23 -24.47 -11.04
CA LEU A 136 -39.17 -23.02 -10.85
C LEU A 136 -38.18 -22.62 -9.75
N LEU A 137 -38.17 -23.35 -8.63
CA LEU A 137 -37.24 -23.11 -7.52
C LEU A 137 -35.78 -23.37 -7.93
N LEU A 138 -35.52 -24.45 -8.66
CA LEU A 138 -34.18 -24.75 -9.18
C LEU A 138 -33.73 -23.68 -10.19
N GLY A 139 -34.62 -23.27 -11.10
CA GLY A 139 -34.33 -22.21 -12.06
C GLY A 139 -34.03 -20.86 -11.39
N SER A 140 -34.76 -20.50 -10.34
CA SER A 140 -34.52 -19.26 -9.59
C SER A 140 -33.22 -19.29 -8.77
N LEU A 141 -32.90 -20.42 -8.14
CA LEU A 141 -31.62 -20.62 -7.45
C LEU A 141 -30.44 -20.51 -8.42
N LEU A 142 -30.54 -21.15 -9.59
CA LEU A 142 -29.49 -21.10 -10.61
C LEU A 142 -29.33 -19.69 -11.19
N MET A 143 -30.43 -18.97 -11.40
CA MET A 143 -30.39 -17.56 -11.80
C MET A 143 -29.77 -16.66 -10.73
N ALA A 144 -30.09 -16.86 -9.45
CA ALA A 144 -29.51 -16.09 -8.36
C ALA A 144 -27.98 -16.30 -8.25
N ALA A 145 -27.53 -17.55 -8.42
CA ALA A 145 -26.12 -17.89 -8.50
C ALA A 145 -25.44 -17.27 -9.73
N ALA A 146 -26.06 -17.36 -10.91
CA ALA A 146 -25.48 -16.90 -12.17
C ALA A 146 -25.45 -15.36 -12.31
N LEU A 147 -26.45 -14.65 -11.78
CA LEU A 147 -26.45 -13.19 -11.75
C LEU A 147 -25.40 -12.62 -10.79
N GLY A 148 -24.75 -13.49 -9.99
CA GLY A 148 -23.86 -13.06 -8.94
C GLY A 148 -24.53 -11.97 -8.12
N VAL A 149 -25.79 -12.19 -7.70
CA VAL A 149 -26.43 -11.36 -6.66
C VAL A 149 -25.48 -11.46 -5.49
N ARG A 150 -24.55 -10.52 -5.44
CA ARG A 150 -23.23 -10.72 -4.83
C ARG A 150 -23.48 -11.23 -3.44
N ASN A 151 -22.89 -12.36 -3.05
CA ASN A 151 -22.99 -12.90 -1.69
C ASN A 151 -22.83 -11.79 -0.64
N VAL A 152 -22.03 -10.75 -0.94
CA VAL A 152 -21.94 -9.46 -0.24
C VAL A 152 -23.28 -8.86 0.22
N ARG A 153 -24.34 -8.81 -0.61
CA ARG A 153 -25.66 -8.28 -0.20
C ARG A 153 -26.40 -9.19 0.76
N LEU A 154 -26.24 -10.51 0.64
CA LEU A 154 -26.82 -11.47 1.59
C LEU A 154 -26.04 -11.44 2.90
N LEU A 155 -24.71 -11.43 2.83
CA LEU A 155 -23.81 -11.28 3.99
C LEU A 155 -24.09 -9.97 4.73
N ALA A 156 -24.38 -8.87 4.02
CA ALA A 156 -24.78 -7.60 4.62
C ALA A 156 -26.08 -7.66 5.46
N LEU A 157 -26.95 -8.65 5.22
CA LEU A 157 -28.17 -8.88 6.01
C LEU A 157 -27.92 -9.82 7.19
N LEU A 158 -26.80 -10.54 7.23
CA LEU A 158 -26.49 -11.46 8.33
C LEU A 158 -26.03 -10.70 9.59
N PRO A 159 -26.30 -11.21 10.80
CA PRO A 159 -25.73 -10.65 12.03
C PRO A 159 -24.20 -10.70 12.02
N ASP A 160 -23.55 -9.73 12.69
CA ASP A 160 -22.07 -9.61 12.75
C ASP A 160 -21.38 -10.93 13.12
N GLY A 161 -21.86 -11.63 14.15
CA GLY A 161 -21.27 -12.89 14.61
C GLY A 161 -21.31 -14.00 13.56
N THR A 162 -22.29 -13.98 12.65
CA THR A 162 -22.34 -14.92 11.52
C THR A 162 -21.29 -14.55 10.48
N VAL A 163 -21.11 -13.26 10.18
CA VAL A 163 -20.07 -12.79 9.24
C VAL A 163 -18.68 -13.11 9.77
N VAL A 164 -18.40 -12.83 11.05
CA VAL A 164 -17.11 -13.15 11.69
C VAL A 164 -16.85 -14.66 11.67
N MET A 165 -17.85 -15.49 12.03
CA MET A 165 -17.71 -16.95 11.97
C MET A 165 -17.43 -17.48 10.55
N LEU A 166 -18.07 -16.91 9.54
CA LEU A 166 -17.82 -17.28 8.14
C LEU A 166 -16.41 -16.85 7.69
N ALA A 167 -15.95 -15.67 8.11
CA ALA A 167 -14.60 -15.20 7.84
C ALA A 167 -13.53 -16.09 8.52
N GLU A 168 -13.74 -16.52 9.77
CA GLU A 168 -12.87 -17.48 10.49
C GLU A 168 -12.78 -18.84 9.77
N ARG A 169 -13.83 -19.22 9.02
CA ARG A 169 -13.86 -20.44 8.20
C ARG A 169 -13.26 -20.25 6.80
N GLY A 170 -12.69 -19.08 6.51
CA GLY A 170 -12.05 -18.77 5.23
C GLY A 170 -13.03 -18.47 4.09
N VAL A 171 -14.27 -18.06 4.39
CA VAL A 171 -15.21 -17.59 3.35
C VAL A 171 -14.78 -16.19 2.89
N ASP A 172 -14.21 -16.10 1.69
CA ASP A 172 -13.62 -14.89 1.12
C ASP A 172 -14.56 -13.68 1.16
N GLU A 173 -15.82 -13.84 0.75
CA GLU A 173 -16.78 -12.74 0.73
C GLU A 173 -17.16 -12.26 2.13
N ALA A 174 -17.04 -13.12 3.15
CA ALA A 174 -17.27 -12.74 4.54
C ALA A 174 -16.14 -11.85 5.06
N VAL A 175 -14.88 -12.05 4.64
CA VAL A 175 -13.77 -11.13 4.92
C VAL A 175 -14.04 -9.77 4.28
N GLY A 176 -14.53 -9.76 3.03
CA GLY A 176 -14.94 -8.53 2.36
C GLY A 176 -16.05 -7.75 3.06
N GLU A 177 -17.10 -8.44 3.52
CA GLU A 177 -18.17 -7.81 4.31
C GLU A 177 -17.69 -7.39 5.71
N LEU A 178 -16.80 -8.16 6.34
CA LEU A 178 -16.21 -7.81 7.64
C LEU A 178 -15.41 -6.50 7.55
N ALA A 179 -14.55 -6.35 6.53
CA ALA A 179 -13.85 -5.10 6.24
C ALA A 179 -14.82 -3.95 5.90
N ALA A 180 -15.90 -4.24 5.16
CA ALA A 180 -16.92 -3.22 4.88
C ALA A 180 -17.67 -2.78 6.15
N ARG A 181 -17.88 -3.66 7.13
CA ARG A 181 -18.52 -3.34 8.42
C ARG A 181 -17.59 -2.58 9.35
N SER A 182 -16.32 -2.94 9.39
CA SER A 182 -15.32 -2.26 10.22
C SER A 182 -15.19 -0.77 9.85
N LEU A 183 -15.37 -0.44 8.56
CA LEU A 183 -15.33 0.94 8.05
C LEU A 183 -16.66 1.71 8.17
N ARG A 184 -17.79 1.04 8.50
CA ARG A 184 -19.09 1.71 8.69
C ARG A 184 -19.17 2.35 10.08
N SER A 185 -20.02 3.36 10.21
CA SER A 185 -20.28 4.02 11.50
C SER A 185 -21.10 3.17 12.47
N THR A 186 -21.73 2.08 12.01
CA THR A 186 -22.50 1.18 12.87
C THR A 186 -21.54 0.33 13.69
N PRO A 187 -21.50 0.47 15.02
CA PRO A 187 -20.53 -0.23 15.84
C PRO A 187 -20.87 -1.72 15.91
N MET A 188 -19.89 -2.57 15.60
CA MET A 188 -19.92 -3.98 15.97
C MET A 188 -19.83 -4.13 17.49
N SER A 189 -20.35 -5.22 18.06
CA SER A 189 -20.17 -5.51 19.48
C SER A 189 -18.68 -5.72 19.82
N ALA A 190 -18.28 -5.42 21.05
CA ALA A 190 -16.90 -5.61 21.51
C ALA A 190 -16.40 -7.06 21.35
N GLU A 191 -17.29 -8.05 21.54
CA GLU A 191 -16.98 -9.46 21.31
C GLU A 191 -16.64 -9.75 19.83
N HIS A 192 -17.44 -9.20 18.91
CA HIS A 192 -17.19 -9.37 17.48
C HIS A 192 -15.92 -8.64 17.03
N TRP A 193 -15.65 -7.45 17.58
CA TRP A 193 -14.38 -6.75 17.35
C TRP A 193 -13.19 -7.57 17.80
N LYS A 194 -13.21 -8.10 19.02
CA LYS A 194 -12.13 -8.95 19.54
C LYS A 194 -11.84 -10.10 18.59
N ARG A 195 -12.86 -10.86 18.19
CA ARG A 195 -12.71 -12.00 17.26
C ARG A 195 -12.19 -11.57 15.89
N ALA A 196 -12.68 -10.45 15.35
CA ALA A 196 -12.22 -9.92 14.08
C ALA A 196 -10.75 -9.47 14.12
N ILE A 197 -10.33 -8.82 15.22
CA ILE A 197 -8.94 -8.42 15.46
C ILE A 197 -8.06 -9.67 15.58
N ASP A 198 -8.44 -10.65 16.40
CA ASP A 198 -7.67 -11.88 16.61
C ASP A 198 -7.49 -12.64 15.27
N LEU A 199 -8.55 -12.75 14.47
CA LEU A 199 -8.50 -13.35 13.14
C LEU A 199 -7.54 -12.60 12.20
N ALA A 200 -7.64 -11.27 12.17
CA ALA A 200 -6.84 -10.44 11.28
C ALA A 200 -5.36 -10.40 11.69
N LEU A 201 -5.04 -10.35 12.99
CA LEU A 201 -3.67 -10.47 13.50
C LEU A 201 -3.08 -11.86 13.24
N ALA A 202 -3.87 -12.93 13.41
CA ALA A 202 -3.40 -14.28 13.07
C ALA A 202 -3.05 -14.39 11.58
N HIS A 203 -3.86 -13.80 10.69
CA HIS A 203 -3.56 -13.71 9.27
C HIS A 203 -2.35 -12.82 8.97
N GLN A 204 -2.19 -11.72 9.70
CA GLN A 204 -1.05 -10.81 9.55
C GLN A 204 0.27 -11.49 9.97
N ALA A 205 0.26 -12.30 11.03
CA ALA A 205 1.43 -13.01 11.53
C ALA A 205 1.90 -14.18 10.64
N ASP A 206 1.01 -14.77 9.85
CA ASP A 206 1.35 -15.92 9.00
C ASP A 206 2.05 -15.50 7.70
N GLU A 207 3.38 -15.46 7.70
CA GLU A 207 4.18 -15.12 6.51
C GLU A 207 4.08 -16.16 5.37
N SER A 208 3.53 -17.36 5.62
CA SER A 208 3.39 -18.41 4.60
C SER A 208 2.23 -18.16 3.63
N ILE A 209 1.29 -17.29 4.02
CA ILE A 209 0.16 -16.88 3.19
C ILE A 209 0.36 -15.48 2.62
N ALA A 210 -0.14 -15.29 1.39
CA ALA A 210 -0.16 -13.98 0.75
C ALA A 210 -1.05 -13.02 1.55
N TRP A 211 -0.55 -11.81 1.79
CA TRP A 211 -1.28 -10.80 2.54
C TRP A 211 -2.57 -10.39 1.81
N ASP A 212 -3.70 -10.50 2.51
CA ASP A 212 -4.99 -9.96 2.06
C ASP A 212 -5.25 -8.59 2.72
N PRO A 213 -5.21 -7.48 1.95
CA PRO A 213 -5.39 -6.12 2.47
C PRO A 213 -6.68 -5.89 3.26
N ARG A 214 -7.73 -6.70 3.03
CA ARG A 214 -9.00 -6.58 3.74
C ARG A 214 -8.86 -6.81 5.25
N TYR A 215 -7.95 -7.69 5.68
CA TYR A 215 -7.62 -7.84 7.10
C TYR A 215 -6.92 -6.59 7.64
N GLY A 216 -6.08 -5.96 6.82
CA GLY A 216 -5.50 -4.66 7.13
C GLY A 216 -6.56 -3.60 7.40
N ASP A 217 -7.62 -3.53 6.58
CA ASP A 217 -8.71 -2.57 6.74
C ASP A 217 -9.48 -2.79 8.06
N VAL A 218 -9.66 -4.05 8.46
CA VAL A 218 -10.25 -4.41 9.77
C VAL A 218 -9.35 -3.92 10.92
N LEU A 219 -8.04 -4.19 10.85
CA LEU A 219 -7.08 -3.78 11.88
C LEU A 219 -6.94 -2.26 11.98
N ALA A 220 -6.89 -1.57 10.84
CA ALA A 220 -6.84 -0.11 10.77
C ALA A 220 -8.07 0.53 11.42
N ALA A 221 -9.28 0.04 11.07
CA ALA A 221 -10.52 0.51 11.65
C ALA A 221 -10.61 0.24 13.15
N ALA A 222 -10.16 -0.94 13.60
CA ALA A 222 -10.10 -1.29 15.02
C ALA A 222 -9.15 -0.35 15.81
N ALA A 223 -7.97 -0.05 15.25
CA ALA A 223 -7.01 0.90 15.84
C ALA A 223 -7.60 2.32 15.93
N GLN A 224 -8.23 2.81 14.85
CA GLN A 224 -8.91 4.11 14.83
C GLN A 224 -10.05 4.19 15.85
N GLY A 225 -10.86 3.14 15.92
CA GLY A 225 -11.99 2.99 16.83
C GLY A 225 -11.61 2.70 18.28
N ARG A 226 -10.31 2.63 18.62
CA ARG A 226 -9.79 2.26 19.94
C ARG A 226 -10.33 0.91 20.45
N GLN A 227 -10.51 -0.03 19.54
CA GLN A 227 -11.00 -1.38 19.86
C GLN A 227 -9.86 -2.36 20.18
N MET A 228 -8.62 -1.99 19.87
CA MET A 228 -7.41 -2.75 20.21
C MET A 228 -6.89 -2.35 21.59
N ASP A 229 -6.48 -3.34 22.37
CA ASP A 229 -5.63 -3.11 23.55
C ASP A 229 -4.16 -2.84 23.14
N GLU A 230 -3.29 -2.61 24.14
CA GLU A 230 -1.88 -2.31 23.88
C GLU A 230 -1.14 -3.49 23.23
N GLU A 231 -1.45 -4.73 23.63
CA GLU A 231 -0.79 -5.93 23.11
C GLU A 231 -1.17 -6.17 21.64
N GLN A 232 -2.45 -6.03 21.31
CA GLN A 232 -2.96 -6.12 19.94
C GLN A 232 -2.41 -5.00 19.06
N LEU A 233 -2.31 -3.78 19.58
CA LEU A 233 -1.73 -2.65 18.86
C LEU A 233 -0.23 -2.88 18.61
N ARG A 234 0.50 -3.40 19.60
CA ARG A 234 1.91 -3.80 19.45
C ARG A 234 2.06 -4.82 18.34
N ALA A 235 1.30 -5.92 18.41
CA ALA A 235 1.31 -7.01 17.44
C ALA A 235 1.02 -6.49 16.04
N TYR A 236 0.03 -5.60 15.89
CA TYR A 236 -0.35 -5.01 14.62
C TYR A 236 0.81 -4.30 13.91
N PHE A 237 1.57 -3.48 14.65
CA PHE A 237 2.69 -2.75 14.09
C PHE A 237 3.95 -3.62 13.95
N GLU A 238 4.24 -4.52 14.90
CA GLU A 238 5.39 -5.43 14.81
C GLU A 238 5.29 -6.39 13.63
N GLN A 239 4.09 -6.91 13.34
CA GLN A 239 3.84 -7.83 12.23
C GLN A 239 3.63 -7.09 10.89
N GLY A 240 3.12 -5.86 10.95
CA GLY A 240 2.79 -5.07 9.77
C GLY A 240 3.96 -4.25 9.22
N MET A 241 4.86 -3.79 10.10
CA MET A 241 6.02 -2.96 9.73
C MET A 241 7.28 -3.80 9.66
N ARG A 242 7.93 -3.76 8.50
CA ARG A 242 9.27 -4.33 8.32
C ARG A 242 10.28 -3.20 8.22
N ASP A 243 11.22 -3.17 9.16
CA ASP A 243 12.30 -2.19 9.10
C ASP A 243 13.42 -2.67 8.19
N THR A 244 14.00 -1.74 7.46
CA THR A 244 15.24 -1.91 6.72
C THR A 244 16.21 -0.83 7.20
N VAL A 245 17.29 -1.25 7.86
CA VAL A 245 18.38 -0.36 8.21
C VAL A 245 19.48 -0.55 7.18
N VAL A 246 19.93 0.54 6.58
CA VAL A 246 21.06 0.53 5.65
C VAL A 246 22.13 1.47 6.17
N ILE A 247 23.27 0.89 6.54
CA ILE A 247 24.50 1.63 6.80
C ILE A 247 25.31 1.58 5.50
N ARG A 248 26.00 2.65 5.11
CA ARG A 248 26.82 2.58 3.90
C ARG A 248 27.88 1.49 4.04
N SER A 249 28.03 0.65 3.01
CA SER A 249 28.98 -0.47 2.99
C SER A 249 30.44 -0.05 2.86
N ARG A 250 30.72 1.12 2.28
CA ARG A 250 32.06 1.71 2.09
C ARG A 250 32.12 3.08 2.74
N VAL A 251 33.15 3.35 3.52
CA VAL A 251 33.34 4.64 4.21
C VAL A 251 34.79 5.10 4.07
N SER A 252 35.01 6.41 4.05
CA SER A 252 36.37 6.94 4.02
C SER A 252 36.94 6.92 5.44
N ALA A 253 38.21 6.53 5.61
CA ALA A 253 38.88 6.57 6.91
C ALA A 253 39.02 8.00 7.50
N ARG A 254 38.66 9.04 6.75
CA ARG A 254 38.61 10.44 7.23
C ARG A 254 37.23 10.84 7.72
N ASP A 255 36.22 10.02 7.50
CA ASP A 255 34.85 10.35 7.84
C ASP A 255 34.72 10.31 9.36
N VAL A 256 34.24 11.41 9.93
CA VAL A 256 33.90 11.51 11.36
C VAL A 256 32.45 11.08 11.61
N GLU A 257 31.69 10.88 10.54
CA GLU A 257 30.27 10.58 10.52
C GLU A 257 29.95 9.63 9.36
N VAL A 258 29.29 8.51 9.65
CA VAL A 258 28.88 7.52 8.63
C VAL A 258 27.37 7.58 8.44
N PRO A 259 26.85 7.88 7.24
CA PRO A 259 25.41 7.96 7.04
C PRO A 259 24.76 6.58 7.13
N TYR A 260 23.57 6.58 7.72
CA TYR A 260 22.67 5.43 7.72
C TYR A 260 21.25 5.88 7.42
N LEU A 261 20.43 4.94 6.98
CA LEU A 261 19.02 5.09 6.71
C LEU A 261 18.25 4.03 7.48
N ILE A 262 17.23 4.42 8.24
CA ILE A 262 16.21 3.51 8.75
C ILE A 262 14.96 3.75 7.91
N ALA A 263 14.67 2.84 7.00
CA ALA A 263 13.42 2.79 6.25
C ALA A 263 12.49 1.74 6.87
N ASN A 264 11.20 1.86 6.63
CA ASN A 264 10.24 0.80 6.93
C ASN A 264 9.36 0.58 5.71
N THR A 265 8.97 -0.66 5.45
CA THR A 265 7.91 -1.01 4.52
C THR A 265 6.67 -1.42 5.32
N LEU A 266 5.50 -1.05 4.83
CA LEU A 266 4.21 -1.45 5.41
C LEU A 266 3.65 -2.68 4.66
N ASP A 267 4.43 -3.76 4.62
CA ASP A 267 4.18 -4.91 3.75
C ASP A 267 2.86 -5.63 4.04
N ARG A 268 2.48 -5.71 5.33
CA ARG A 268 1.28 -6.42 5.80
C ARG A 268 0.35 -5.51 6.58
N MET A 269 0.17 -4.27 6.12
CA MET A 269 -0.81 -3.33 6.66
C MET A 269 -1.88 -2.99 5.60
N SER A 270 -2.93 -2.28 5.99
CA SER A 270 -3.94 -1.81 5.04
C SER A 270 -3.32 -0.92 3.95
N VAL A 271 -3.73 -1.12 2.70
CA VAL A 271 -3.36 -0.25 1.57
C VAL A 271 -3.98 1.15 1.73
N GLN A 272 -5.08 1.25 2.47
CA GLN A 272 -5.66 2.56 2.82
C GLN A 272 -4.79 3.32 3.81
N LEU A 273 -3.85 2.68 4.52
CA LEU A 273 -2.87 3.34 5.38
C LEU A 273 -1.69 3.92 4.61
N SER A 274 -1.96 4.76 3.60
CA SER A 274 -0.99 5.79 3.24
C SER A 274 -0.80 6.74 4.44
N SER A 275 0.29 7.50 4.53
CA SER A 275 0.58 8.31 5.73
C SER A 275 -0.47 9.39 5.99
N GLN A 276 -1.14 9.86 4.95
CA GLN A 276 -2.32 10.73 5.06
C GLN A 276 -3.45 10.07 5.86
N HIS A 277 -3.43 8.75 6.00
CA HIS A 277 -4.39 7.97 6.74
C HIS A 277 -3.87 7.46 8.08
N LEU A 278 -2.57 7.33 8.33
CA LEU A 278 -2.08 7.18 9.73
C LEU A 278 -2.47 8.40 10.56
N SER A 279 -2.32 9.60 10.00
CA SER A 279 -2.89 10.81 10.60
C SER A 279 -4.42 10.76 10.69
N ALA A 280 -5.12 10.12 9.74
CA ALA A 280 -6.57 9.87 9.85
C ALA A 280 -6.95 8.82 10.93
N LEU A 281 -6.09 7.85 11.22
CA LEU A 281 -6.20 6.97 12.38
C LEU A 281 -5.95 7.74 13.69
N GLY A 282 -5.34 8.93 13.59
CA GLY A 282 -4.84 9.68 14.74
C GLY A 282 -3.67 8.97 15.42
N LEU A 283 -2.86 8.23 14.65
CA LEU A 283 -1.68 7.50 15.11
C LEU A 283 -0.44 7.94 14.32
N GLN A 284 0.70 7.97 14.99
CA GLN A 284 2.00 8.28 14.40
C GLN A 284 3.01 7.26 14.92
N ALA A 285 3.78 6.66 13.99
CA ALA A 285 4.94 5.85 14.34
C ALA A 285 6.18 6.74 14.35
N ASN A 286 6.76 6.94 15.52
CA ASN A 286 8.00 7.68 15.72
C ASN A 286 9.17 6.75 15.92
N ARG A 287 10.32 7.19 15.42
CA ARG A 287 11.59 6.51 15.59
C ARG A 287 12.46 7.34 16.51
N HIS A 288 12.79 6.78 17.66
CA HIS A 288 13.69 7.40 18.60
C HIS A 288 15.03 6.69 18.53
N ARG A 289 15.99 7.27 17.81
CA ARG A 289 17.38 6.90 17.99
C ARG A 289 17.82 7.33 19.39
N PHE A 290 18.50 6.44 20.08
CA PHE A 290 19.13 6.77 21.35
C PHE A 290 20.62 6.40 21.40
N SER A 291 21.10 5.51 20.51
CA SER A 291 22.52 5.11 20.47
C SER A 291 22.95 4.68 19.07
N SER A 292 24.21 4.96 18.73
CA SER A 292 24.88 4.47 17.52
C SER A 292 26.39 4.57 17.73
N GLY A 293 27.18 3.71 17.08
CA GLY A 293 28.63 3.79 17.17
C GLY A 293 29.34 2.59 16.57
N VAL A 294 30.57 2.36 17.02
CA VAL A 294 31.40 1.20 16.64
C VAL A 294 31.22 0.09 17.67
N VAL A 295 30.99 -1.14 17.22
CA VAL A 295 30.83 -2.30 18.11
C VAL A 295 32.11 -2.49 18.93
N GLY A 296 31.95 -2.56 20.26
CA GLY A 296 33.06 -2.68 21.20
C GLY A 296 33.60 -1.35 21.75
N GLN A 297 33.13 -0.21 21.26
CA GLN A 297 33.43 1.11 21.82
C GLN A 297 32.28 1.65 22.66
N GLU A 298 32.58 2.63 23.51
CA GLU A 298 31.55 3.32 24.29
C GLU A 298 30.51 3.94 23.34
N ALA A 299 29.23 3.71 23.66
CA ALA A 299 28.13 4.21 22.86
C ALA A 299 28.13 5.74 22.85
N THR A 300 28.04 6.34 21.67
CA THR A 300 27.74 7.78 21.61
C THR A 300 26.25 7.94 21.89
N ALA A 301 25.92 8.31 23.12
CA ALA A 301 24.55 8.62 23.50
C ALA A 301 24.05 9.78 22.64
N VAL A 302 23.07 9.51 21.80
CA VAL A 302 22.44 10.56 21.02
C VAL A 302 21.45 11.25 21.94
N ARG A 303 21.62 12.55 22.15
CA ARG A 303 20.69 13.35 22.96
C ARG A 303 19.28 13.08 22.43
N ARG A 304 18.39 12.61 23.32
CA ARG A 304 16.99 12.24 23.04
C ARG A 304 16.21 13.48 22.57
N GLY A 305 16.45 13.88 21.35
CA GLY A 305 15.81 14.99 20.63
C GLY A 305 15.66 14.59 19.17
N GLY A 306 15.48 13.28 18.94
CA GLY A 306 15.54 12.63 17.64
C GLY A 306 14.66 13.33 16.63
N SER A 307 15.12 13.33 15.38
CA SER A 307 14.31 13.61 14.21
C SER A 307 13.07 12.74 14.27
N THR A 308 11.95 13.31 14.72
CA THR A 308 10.63 12.69 14.54
C THR A 308 10.34 12.77 13.05
N THR A 309 10.70 11.72 12.32
CA THR A 309 10.12 11.56 10.99
C THR A 309 8.68 11.15 11.22
N GLY A 310 7.78 12.11 11.25
CA GLY A 310 6.41 11.81 10.84
C GLY A 310 6.54 11.13 9.49
N LEU A 311 6.14 9.87 9.41
CA LEU A 311 6.19 9.07 8.19
C LEU A 311 5.50 9.88 7.08
N TRP A 312 6.23 10.54 6.18
CA TRP A 312 5.64 11.37 5.12
C TRP A 312 5.74 10.62 3.80
N LEU A 313 4.58 10.22 3.26
CA LEU A 313 4.45 9.45 2.04
C LEU A 313 3.71 10.28 0.98
N PRO A 314 4.20 10.29 -0.27
CA PRO A 314 3.44 10.86 -1.38
C PRO A 314 2.18 10.00 -1.65
N ALA A 315 1.11 10.67 -2.08
CA ALA A 315 -0.15 10.01 -2.43
C ALA A 315 -0.02 9.22 -3.73
N GLY A 316 -0.22 7.89 -3.68
CA GLY A 316 -0.48 7.07 -4.86
C GLY A 316 0.23 5.72 -4.87
N GLY A 317 -0.46 4.65 -4.45
CA GLY A 317 -0.30 3.27 -4.92
C GLY A 317 1.03 2.53 -4.72
N SER A 318 2.10 3.16 -4.28
CA SER A 318 3.37 2.51 -3.93
C SER A 318 3.39 2.12 -2.45
N SER A 319 4.08 1.03 -2.12
CA SER A 319 4.38 0.62 -0.75
C SER A 319 4.91 1.83 0.03
N ALA A 320 4.21 2.14 1.10
CA ALA A 320 4.53 3.20 2.04
C ALA A 320 5.94 3.00 2.64
N THR A 321 6.93 3.80 2.23
CA THR A 321 8.27 3.85 2.86
C THR A 321 8.55 5.18 3.53
N GLY A 322 8.59 5.21 4.86
CA GLY A 322 9.14 6.37 5.58
C GLY A 322 10.58 6.11 5.97
N SER A 323 11.45 7.11 5.87
CA SER A 323 12.86 6.93 6.18
C SER A 323 13.41 8.01 7.12
N VAL A 324 14.27 7.60 8.04
CA VAL A 324 15.13 8.50 8.84
C VAL A 324 16.54 8.35 8.32
N SER A 325 17.13 9.42 7.83
CA SER A 325 18.57 9.50 7.59
C SER A 325 19.26 10.23 8.74
N SER A 326 20.39 9.72 9.19
CA SER A 326 21.31 10.46 10.06
C SER A 326 22.72 9.89 9.88
N ALA A 327 23.64 10.25 10.77
CA ALA A 327 24.99 9.72 10.76
C ALA A 327 25.38 9.09 12.11
N ILE A 328 26.25 8.09 12.02
CA ILE A 328 26.92 7.44 13.14
C ILE A 328 28.22 8.19 13.38
N PRO A 329 28.43 8.82 14.55
CA PRO A 329 29.71 9.44 14.86
C PRO A 329 30.77 8.36 15.03
N VAL A 330 31.95 8.57 14.45
CA VAL A 330 33.07 7.64 14.54
C VAL A 330 34.35 8.38 14.92
N THR A 331 35.13 7.82 15.83
CA THR A 331 36.42 8.36 16.25
C THR A 331 37.53 7.87 15.33
N SER A 332 38.60 8.65 15.19
CA SER A 332 39.78 8.24 14.42
C SER A 332 40.42 6.95 14.95
N GLU A 333 40.32 6.69 16.26
CA GLU A 333 40.80 5.46 16.90
C GLU A 333 40.04 4.22 16.42
N ALA A 334 38.74 4.36 16.11
CA ALA A 334 37.94 3.26 15.57
C ALA A 334 38.44 2.76 14.22
N TRP A 335 39.05 3.64 13.43
CA TRP A 335 39.58 3.31 12.11
C TRP A 335 40.95 2.61 12.16
N ALA A 336 41.62 2.58 13.32
CA ALA A 336 42.94 1.96 13.46
C ALA A 336 42.92 0.41 13.42
N GLY A 337 41.73 -0.20 13.49
CA GLY A 337 41.54 -1.64 13.67
C GLY A 337 41.65 -2.52 12.41
N GLY A 338 41.83 -1.96 11.21
CA GLY A 338 41.94 -2.73 9.96
C GLY A 338 41.15 -2.13 8.80
N ASP A 339 40.91 -2.92 7.76
CA ASP A 339 40.16 -2.50 6.55
C ASP A 339 38.63 -2.59 6.73
N GLU A 340 38.17 -3.11 7.86
CA GLU A 340 36.76 -3.32 8.16
C GLU A 340 36.44 -2.90 9.59
N VAL A 341 35.28 -2.26 9.77
CA VAL A 341 34.76 -1.85 11.08
C VAL A 341 33.30 -2.24 11.19
N ARG A 342 32.90 -2.77 12.34
CA ARG A 342 31.50 -3.10 12.60
C ARG A 342 30.81 -1.92 13.28
N LEU A 343 29.84 -1.35 12.60
CA LEU A 343 29.02 -0.25 13.09
C LEU A 343 27.68 -0.78 13.59
N TYR A 344 27.04 -0.03 14.47
CA TYR A 344 25.69 -0.33 14.92
C TYR A 344 24.81 0.91 15.06
N VAL A 345 23.50 0.70 14.94
CA VAL A 345 22.46 1.69 15.22
C VAL A 345 21.41 1.05 16.13
N GLU A 346 21.10 1.73 17.23
CA GLU A 346 20.04 1.36 18.16
C GLU A 346 18.91 2.39 18.13
N TYR A 347 17.70 1.90 17.95
CA TYR A 347 16.51 2.73 17.85
C TYR A 347 15.31 2.03 18.47
N ASP A 348 14.33 2.82 18.89
CA ASP A 348 13.03 2.36 19.35
C ASP A 348 11.95 2.92 18.41
N ILE A 349 10.88 2.14 18.22
CA ILE A 349 9.69 2.60 17.50
C ILE A 349 8.59 2.76 18.54
N THR A 350 8.10 3.99 18.67
CA THR A 350 6.95 4.30 19.51
C THR A 350 5.76 4.62 18.61
N ILE A 351 4.59 4.12 18.99
CA ILE A 351 3.33 4.52 18.38
C ILE A 351 2.67 5.50 19.32
N GLU A 352 2.35 6.69 18.84
CA GLU A 352 1.73 7.75 19.64
C GLU A 352 0.51 8.33 18.92
N ARG A 353 -0.26 9.14 19.65
CA ARG A 353 -1.26 10.03 19.02
C ARG A 353 -0.62 11.38 18.78
N PRO A 354 -0.92 12.10 17.69
CA PRO A 354 -0.49 13.47 17.51
C PRO A 354 -0.88 14.33 18.74
N GLY A 355 0.13 14.93 19.40
CA GLY A 355 -0.05 15.73 20.62
C GLY A 355 -0.33 14.93 21.91
N GLY A 356 -0.36 13.60 21.84
CA GLY A 356 -0.47 12.70 22.99
C GLY A 356 0.89 12.11 23.40
N GLY A 357 0.88 11.25 24.42
CA GLY A 357 2.03 10.42 24.77
C GLY A 357 2.12 9.16 23.91
N ALA A 358 3.23 8.43 24.05
CA ALA A 358 3.39 7.10 23.47
C ALA A 358 2.28 6.16 23.98
N LEU A 359 1.59 5.50 23.04
CA LEU A 359 0.60 4.46 23.30
C LEU A 359 1.27 3.10 23.51
N VAL A 360 2.25 2.77 22.66
CA VAL A 360 2.99 1.50 22.73
C VAL A 360 4.41 1.69 22.20
N SER A 361 5.38 1.00 22.79
CA SER A 361 6.74 0.86 22.27
C SER A 361 6.90 -0.54 21.68
N LEU A 362 7.46 -0.63 20.48
CA LEU A 362 7.76 -1.91 19.80
C LEU A 362 9.12 -2.48 20.24
N GLY A 363 9.69 -1.94 21.30
CA GLY A 363 10.96 -2.35 21.85
C GLY A 363 12.17 -1.78 21.11
N THR A 364 13.31 -1.87 21.79
CA THR A 364 14.61 -1.51 21.24
C THR A 364 15.03 -2.49 20.15
N ARG A 365 15.44 -1.95 19.01
CA ARG A 365 16.04 -2.68 17.88
C ARG A 365 17.49 -2.26 17.73
N ARG A 366 18.36 -3.24 17.46
CA ARG A 366 19.78 -3.04 17.17
C ARG A 366 20.10 -3.64 15.81
N HIS A 367 20.68 -2.84 14.93
CA HIS A 367 21.21 -3.29 13.66
C HIS A 367 22.73 -3.11 13.66
N GLU A 368 23.46 -4.13 13.22
CA GLU A 368 24.91 -4.08 13.06
C GLU A 368 25.29 -4.38 11.62
N GLN A 369 26.28 -3.66 11.10
CA GLN A 369 26.80 -3.88 9.76
C GLN A 369 28.31 -3.72 9.75
N VAL A 370 29.01 -4.62 9.06
CA VAL A 370 30.43 -4.46 8.75
C VAL A 370 30.54 -3.50 7.56
N VAL A 371 31.34 -2.45 7.74
CA VAL A 371 31.64 -1.47 6.70
C VAL A 371 33.11 -1.55 6.35
N ARG A 372 33.41 -1.41 5.06
CA ARG A 372 34.77 -1.40 4.53
C ARG A 372 35.33 0.02 4.57
N LEU A 373 36.52 0.14 5.14
CA LEU A 373 37.30 1.37 5.13
C LEU A 373 38.04 1.51 3.81
N LEU A 374 37.86 2.65 3.16
CA LEU A 374 38.59 3.01 1.96
C LEU A 374 39.86 3.78 2.33
N PRO A 375 40.98 3.55 1.60
CA PRO A 375 42.20 4.33 1.78
C PRO A 375 41.93 5.83 1.60
N PRO A 376 42.62 6.71 2.36
CA PRO A 376 42.46 8.15 2.24
C PRO A 376 42.58 8.66 0.79
N GLY A 377 41.58 9.42 0.33
CA GLY A 377 41.55 9.98 -1.02
C GLY A 377 40.85 9.09 -2.06
N THR A 378 40.48 7.86 -1.69
CA THR A 378 39.58 7.04 -2.52
C THR A 378 38.16 7.62 -2.43
N PRO A 379 37.50 7.92 -3.56
CA PRO A 379 36.12 8.40 -3.53
C PRO A 379 35.20 7.32 -2.96
N VAL A 380 34.34 7.71 -2.02
CA VAL A 380 33.31 6.80 -1.48
C VAL A 380 32.17 6.64 -2.47
N VAL A 381 31.81 7.73 -3.16
CA VAL A 381 30.78 7.77 -4.20
C VAL A 381 31.42 8.07 -5.54
N GLU A 382 31.17 7.21 -6.52
CA GLU A 382 31.77 7.31 -7.86
C GLU A 382 30.86 7.98 -8.87
N PHE A 383 31.45 8.61 -9.90
CA PHE A 383 30.68 9.18 -11.00
C PHE A 383 30.29 8.13 -12.04
N ILE A 384 29.02 8.13 -12.44
CA ILE A 384 28.56 7.46 -13.66
C ILE A 384 28.72 8.46 -14.81
N LYS A 385 29.56 8.15 -15.79
CA LYS A 385 29.85 9.01 -16.95
C LYS A 385 29.08 8.61 -18.21
N ASP A 386 27.82 8.22 -18.04
CA ASP A 386 26.96 7.81 -19.15
C ASP A 386 26.21 9.02 -19.73
N ALA A 387 26.65 9.50 -20.89
CA ALA A 387 26.05 10.64 -21.57
C ALA A 387 24.60 10.40 -22.04
N THR A 388 24.20 9.14 -22.24
CA THR A 388 22.82 8.80 -22.62
C THR A 388 21.90 8.93 -21.42
N LEU A 389 22.31 8.40 -20.26
CA LEU A 389 21.58 8.58 -19.00
C LEU A 389 21.52 10.06 -18.59
N ALA A 390 22.61 10.81 -18.73
CA ALA A 390 22.66 12.24 -18.43
C ALA A 390 21.65 13.02 -19.29
N ARG A 391 21.61 12.78 -20.61
CA ARG A 391 20.62 13.39 -21.51
C ARG A 391 19.18 13.00 -21.16
N ALA A 392 18.95 11.75 -20.75
CA ALA A 392 17.62 11.30 -20.33
C ALA A 392 17.15 12.03 -19.07
N VAL A 393 18.01 12.19 -18.06
CA VAL A 393 17.68 12.97 -16.85
C VAL A 393 17.45 14.44 -17.19
N GLN A 394 18.31 15.03 -18.03
CA GLN A 394 18.14 16.43 -18.50
C GLN A 394 16.79 16.65 -19.19
N ALA A 395 16.40 15.74 -20.09
CA ALA A 395 15.13 15.83 -20.81
C ALA A 395 13.90 15.61 -19.91
N ALA A 396 14.05 14.87 -18.81
CA ALA A 396 12.98 14.58 -17.86
C ALA A 396 12.87 15.62 -16.74
N ALA A 397 13.87 16.48 -16.54
CA ALA A 397 13.92 17.44 -15.45
C ALA A 397 13.13 18.72 -15.77
N GLY A 398 12.38 19.18 -14.78
CA GLY A 398 11.68 20.46 -14.78
C GLY A 398 11.72 21.10 -13.39
N MET A 399 11.35 22.37 -13.32
CA MET A 399 11.33 23.13 -12.07
C MET A 399 10.08 24.01 -12.03
N SER A 400 9.47 24.15 -10.85
CA SER A 400 8.44 25.15 -10.60
C SER A 400 9.05 26.56 -10.52
N HIS A 401 8.20 27.57 -10.33
CA HIS A 401 8.70 28.86 -9.85
C HIS A 401 9.33 28.72 -8.45
N ILE A 402 10.14 29.70 -8.09
CA ILE A 402 10.74 29.90 -6.78
C ILE A 402 9.82 30.78 -5.95
N GLU A 403 9.34 30.25 -4.83
CA GLU A 403 8.56 30.97 -3.83
C GLU A 403 9.50 31.59 -2.79
N VAL A 404 9.50 32.90 -2.67
CA VAL A 404 10.18 33.62 -1.58
C VAL A 404 9.23 33.73 -0.40
N VAL A 405 9.60 33.11 0.70
CA VAL A 405 8.82 33.10 1.94
C VAL A 405 9.16 34.38 2.72
N PRO A 406 8.17 35.21 3.08
CA PRO A 406 8.41 36.37 3.91
C PRO A 406 8.85 35.91 5.30
N ILE A 407 9.98 36.47 5.76
CA ILE A 407 10.58 36.14 7.04
C ILE A 407 10.27 37.27 8.01
N ASP A 408 9.58 36.94 9.11
CA ASP A 408 9.53 37.81 10.28
C ASP A 408 10.77 37.55 11.14
N LEU A 409 11.74 38.48 11.11
CA LEU A 409 12.99 38.35 11.85
C LEU A 409 12.77 38.39 13.38
N GLU A 410 11.67 38.98 13.86
CA GLU A 410 11.38 39.12 15.29
C GLU A 410 10.87 37.82 15.91
N ASP A 411 10.22 36.96 15.11
CA ASP A 411 9.53 35.74 15.55
C ASP A 411 10.26 34.44 15.14
N LEU A 412 11.58 34.53 14.90
CA LEU A 412 12.34 33.40 14.36
C LEU A 412 12.48 32.24 15.35
N PRO A 413 12.01 31.03 14.99
CA PRO A 413 12.29 29.84 15.77
C PRO A 413 13.79 29.51 15.77
N ARG A 414 14.28 28.88 16.84
CA ARG A 414 15.70 28.45 16.95
C ARG A 414 16.14 27.42 15.90
N TYR A 415 15.23 26.86 15.11
CA TYR A 415 15.48 25.72 14.24
C TYR A 415 15.78 26.09 12.77
N GLY A 416 16.13 27.36 12.51
CA GLY A 416 16.40 27.87 11.16
C GLY A 416 15.14 28.43 10.51
N VAL A 417 15.35 29.17 9.43
CA VAL A 417 14.31 29.94 8.73
C VAL A 417 14.25 29.51 7.29
N GLU A 418 13.07 29.11 6.83
CA GLU A 418 12.81 28.86 5.42
C GLU A 418 12.74 30.20 4.68
N VAL A 419 13.64 30.38 3.71
CA VAL A 419 13.76 31.62 2.93
C VAL A 419 13.08 31.45 1.58
N VAL A 420 13.27 30.28 0.98
CA VAL A 420 12.85 29.98 -0.39
C VAL A 420 12.35 28.55 -0.49
N LYS A 421 11.30 28.34 -1.27
CA LYS A 421 10.73 27.04 -1.60
C LYS A 421 10.55 26.88 -3.11
N PHE A 422 10.77 25.68 -3.62
CA PHE A 422 10.45 25.34 -5.00
C PHE A 422 10.32 23.83 -5.14
N TRP A 423 9.83 23.37 -6.28
CA TRP A 423 9.71 21.96 -6.59
C TRP A 423 10.48 21.62 -7.85
N GLN A 424 11.28 20.56 -7.76
CA GLN A 424 11.88 19.92 -8.93
C GLN A 424 10.98 18.78 -9.38
N ARG A 425 10.63 18.79 -10.66
CA ARG A 425 9.87 17.70 -11.27
C ARG A 425 10.83 16.85 -12.10
N PHE A 426 10.71 15.54 -12.00
CA PHE A 426 11.38 14.61 -12.90
C PHE A 426 10.35 13.65 -13.46
N ASP A 427 10.20 13.58 -14.77
CA ASP A 427 9.39 12.55 -15.45
C ASP A 427 10.17 11.22 -15.60
N GLY A 428 10.96 10.88 -14.59
CA GLY A 428 11.85 9.72 -14.51
C GLY A 428 13.27 10.09 -14.10
N VAL A 429 13.86 9.28 -13.21
CA VAL A 429 15.27 9.44 -12.78
C VAL A 429 15.94 8.06 -12.91
N PRO A 430 16.45 7.68 -14.10
CA PRO A 430 16.93 6.33 -14.37
C PRO A 430 18.19 5.94 -13.60
N ALA A 431 18.97 6.91 -13.10
CA ALA A 431 20.18 6.68 -12.34
C ALA A 431 20.26 7.65 -11.14
N PRO A 432 20.96 7.28 -10.06
CA PRO A 432 21.07 8.15 -8.90
C PRO A 432 21.74 9.49 -9.25
N ILE A 433 21.25 10.58 -8.68
CA ILE A 433 21.82 11.92 -8.83
C ILE A 433 22.05 12.51 -7.44
N ALA A 434 23.18 13.18 -7.25
CA ALA A 434 23.45 13.96 -6.05
C ALA A 434 24.31 15.17 -6.41
N GLY A 435 24.04 16.30 -5.78
CA GLY A 435 24.67 17.53 -6.17
C GLY A 435 24.18 18.75 -5.41
N ARG A 436 24.64 19.89 -5.88
CA ARG A 436 24.36 21.20 -5.31
C ARG A 436 23.56 22.01 -6.29
N LEU A 437 22.58 22.72 -5.78
CA LEU A 437 21.72 23.59 -6.54
C LEU A 437 22.08 25.04 -6.24
N PHE A 438 22.30 25.79 -7.30
CA PHE A 438 22.72 27.17 -7.26
C PHE A 438 21.66 28.05 -7.92
N VAL A 439 21.37 29.18 -7.32
CA VAL A 439 20.67 30.28 -7.98
C VAL A 439 21.72 31.23 -8.54
N LEU A 440 21.64 31.51 -9.84
CA LEU A 440 22.49 32.47 -10.54
C LEU A 440 21.69 33.74 -10.80
N HIS A 441 22.16 34.85 -10.25
CA HIS A 441 21.56 36.17 -10.42
C HIS A 441 22.67 37.21 -10.50
N ASP A 442 22.66 38.05 -11.55
CA ASP A 442 23.69 39.07 -11.83
C ASP A 442 25.13 38.54 -11.82
N GLY A 443 25.34 37.33 -12.33
CA GLY A 443 26.66 36.68 -12.36
C GLY A 443 27.12 36.12 -11.00
N VAL A 444 26.32 36.25 -9.95
CA VAL A 444 26.60 35.72 -8.62
C VAL A 444 25.88 34.39 -8.43
N GLU A 445 26.63 33.36 -8.06
CA GLU A 445 26.09 32.04 -7.75
C GLU A 445 25.91 31.86 -6.25
N THR A 446 24.72 31.42 -5.85
CA THR A 446 24.37 31.15 -4.45
C THR A 446 23.95 29.70 -4.29
N GLU A 447 24.69 28.90 -3.50
CA GLU A 447 24.26 27.54 -3.13
C GLU A 447 23.03 27.63 -2.23
N VAL A 448 21.91 27.08 -2.69
CA VAL A 448 20.64 27.10 -1.94
C VAL A 448 20.29 25.74 -1.37
N VAL A 449 20.62 24.65 -2.08
CA VAL A 449 20.17 23.30 -1.70
C VAL A 449 21.22 22.26 -2.04
N ARG A 450 21.37 21.27 -1.16
CA ARG A 450 22.07 20.01 -1.45
C ARG A 450 21.01 18.94 -1.69
N PHE A 451 21.06 18.31 -2.84
CA PHE A 451 20.03 17.37 -3.27
C PHE A 451 20.63 16.01 -3.59
N SER A 452 19.90 14.94 -3.28
CA SER A 452 20.24 13.59 -3.69
C SER A 452 18.98 12.76 -3.95
N SER A 453 19.08 11.82 -4.88
CA SER A 453 18.03 10.88 -5.26
C SER A 453 18.65 9.54 -5.66
N GLU A 454 18.06 8.44 -5.20
CA GLU A 454 18.51 7.06 -5.46
C GLU A 454 18.37 6.62 -6.92
N GLY A 455 17.62 7.36 -7.75
CA GLY A 455 17.33 6.94 -9.12
C GLY A 455 16.49 5.66 -9.21
N GLY A 456 16.49 5.01 -10.37
CA GLY A 456 15.72 3.79 -10.65
C GLY A 456 14.20 3.98 -10.63
N ARG A 457 13.70 5.21 -10.50
CA ARG A 457 12.26 5.49 -10.40
C ARG A 457 11.67 5.83 -11.78
N GLN A 458 10.52 5.21 -12.08
CA GLN A 458 9.72 5.49 -13.26
C GLN A 458 8.49 6.33 -12.89
N GLY A 459 8.16 7.31 -13.71
CA GLY A 459 7.01 8.20 -13.52
C GLY A 459 7.39 9.60 -13.02
N GLY A 460 6.40 10.48 -12.94
CA GLY A 460 6.56 11.86 -12.47
C GLY A 460 6.82 11.90 -10.97
N HIS A 461 7.97 12.45 -10.56
CA HIS A 461 8.32 12.71 -9.18
C HIS A 461 8.48 14.20 -8.96
N ILE A 462 7.96 14.68 -7.83
CA ILE A 462 8.07 16.07 -7.41
C ILE A 462 8.86 16.10 -6.11
N TYR A 463 10.00 16.77 -6.10
CA TYR A 463 10.83 16.97 -4.92
C TYR A 463 10.67 18.40 -4.45
N GLY A 464 10.02 18.59 -3.30
CA GLY A 464 10.02 19.88 -2.62
C GLY A 464 11.41 20.18 -2.09
N GLN A 465 11.95 21.32 -2.49
CA GLN A 465 13.21 21.84 -2.03
C GLN A 465 12.95 23.10 -1.21
N GLN A 466 13.73 23.27 -0.16
CA GLN A 466 13.68 24.46 0.67
C GLN A 466 15.11 24.91 0.97
N TRP A 467 15.34 26.21 0.86
CA TRP A 467 16.56 26.83 1.35
C TRP A 467 16.29 27.37 2.74
N SER A 468 16.91 26.74 3.74
CA SER A 468 16.82 27.17 5.13
C SER A 468 18.18 27.66 5.62
N VAL A 469 18.17 28.74 6.37
CA VAL A 469 19.39 29.32 6.97
C VAL A 469 19.27 29.43 8.48
N THR A 470 20.41 29.52 9.17
CA THR A 470 20.45 29.78 10.60
C THR A 470 19.95 31.20 10.89
N HIS A 471 19.61 31.48 12.15
CA HIS A 471 19.16 32.80 12.59
C HIS A 471 20.15 33.91 12.19
N ASP A 472 21.45 33.69 12.39
CA ASP A 472 22.49 34.67 12.09
C ASP A 472 22.60 35.00 10.59
N GLY A 473 22.22 34.05 9.71
CA GLY A 473 22.22 34.23 8.25
C GLY A 473 20.88 34.65 7.67
N ALA A 474 19.81 34.72 8.48
CA ALA A 474 18.45 34.92 8.01
C ALA A 474 18.25 36.27 7.31
N ALA A 475 18.80 37.35 7.86
CA ALA A 475 18.66 38.68 7.28
C ALA A 475 19.34 38.81 5.91
N GLU A 476 20.55 38.26 5.77
CA GLU A 476 21.29 38.28 4.50
C GLU A 476 20.58 37.42 3.43
N ALA A 477 20.14 36.23 3.81
CA ALA A 477 19.43 35.34 2.91
C ALA A 477 18.08 35.92 2.47
N ALA A 478 17.32 36.53 3.40
CA ALA A 478 16.07 37.21 3.09
C ALA A 478 16.28 38.38 2.12
N ALA A 479 17.31 39.20 2.35
CA ALA A 479 17.64 40.29 1.45
C ALA A 479 18.03 39.79 0.06
N LEU A 480 18.77 38.69 -0.02
CA LEU A 480 19.14 38.06 -1.28
C LEU A 480 17.93 37.48 -2.02
N ALA A 481 17.06 36.74 -1.32
CA ALA A 481 15.83 36.20 -1.90
C ALA A 481 14.87 37.32 -2.35
N SER A 482 14.79 38.43 -1.61
CA SER A 482 14.02 39.60 -2.05
C SER A 482 14.55 40.18 -3.36
N ARG A 483 15.87 40.26 -3.55
CA ARG A 483 16.46 40.69 -4.83
C ARG A 483 16.08 39.76 -5.98
N TRP A 484 16.09 38.44 -5.74
CA TRP A 484 15.63 37.47 -6.74
C TRP A 484 14.17 37.70 -7.12
N ALA A 485 13.30 37.95 -6.13
CA ALA A 485 11.90 38.28 -6.38
C ALA A 485 11.71 39.60 -7.13
N ASP A 486 12.52 40.62 -6.84
CA ASP A 486 12.49 41.90 -7.56
C ASP A 486 12.95 41.76 -9.02
N ALA A 487 13.88 40.85 -9.29
CA ALA A 487 14.29 40.51 -10.64
C ALA A 487 13.20 39.73 -11.41
N GLY A 488 12.29 39.06 -10.71
CA GLY A 488 11.18 38.27 -11.25
C GLY A 488 11.59 36.95 -11.91
N ARG A 489 12.84 36.81 -12.36
CA ARG A 489 13.41 35.59 -12.94
C ARG A 489 14.88 35.41 -12.58
N VAL A 490 15.29 34.16 -12.39
CA VAL A 490 16.69 33.76 -12.13
C VAL A 490 17.02 32.47 -12.87
N ASP A 491 18.30 32.19 -13.06
CA ASP A 491 18.73 30.88 -13.56
C ASP A 491 19.03 29.96 -12.38
N VAL A 492 18.74 28.68 -12.55
CA VAL A 492 19.01 27.66 -11.53
C VAL A 492 19.90 26.57 -12.13
N ILE A 493 21.00 26.26 -11.45
CA ILE A 493 21.99 25.30 -11.92
C ILE A 493 22.14 24.20 -10.87
N PHE A 494 21.86 22.97 -11.26
CA PHE A 494 22.27 21.78 -10.49
C PHE A 494 23.61 21.29 -11.01
N ARG A 495 24.60 21.18 -10.12
CA ARG A 495 25.90 20.58 -10.41
C ARG A 495 26.07 19.27 -9.65
N PRO A 496 26.51 18.20 -10.33
CA PRO A 496 26.68 16.92 -9.66
C PRO A 496 27.87 17.00 -8.70
N ASP A 497 27.70 16.49 -7.49
CA ASP A 497 28.74 16.47 -6.45
C ASP A 497 28.64 15.15 -5.67
N PRO A 498 29.61 14.23 -5.83
CA PRO A 498 29.59 12.94 -5.16
C PRO A 498 29.70 13.08 -3.64
N ARG A 499 30.28 14.18 -3.13
CA ARG A 499 30.34 14.46 -1.68
C ARG A 499 28.98 14.75 -1.08
N VAL A 500 28.03 15.23 -1.89
CA VAL A 500 26.63 15.31 -1.43
C VAL A 500 26.06 13.89 -1.30
N GLY A 501 26.37 13.02 -2.27
CA GLY A 501 26.05 11.59 -2.22
C GLY A 501 26.68 10.87 -1.02
N GLU A 502 27.86 11.30 -0.58
CA GLU A 502 28.54 10.79 0.63
C GLU A 502 27.74 11.02 1.91
N ASN A 503 26.71 11.86 1.93
CA ASN A 503 25.81 11.98 3.09
C ASN A 503 24.55 11.09 2.99
N HIS A 504 24.41 10.29 1.93
CA HIS A 504 23.25 9.44 1.67
C HIS A 504 23.58 7.94 1.68
N ALA A 505 23.08 7.20 2.67
CA ALA A 505 23.49 5.81 2.92
C ALA A 505 23.31 4.84 1.73
N LEU A 506 22.33 5.12 0.85
CA LEU A 506 22.01 4.29 -0.31
C LEU A 506 22.79 4.64 -1.59
N LEU A 507 23.61 5.69 -1.58
CA LEU A 507 24.33 6.12 -2.77
C LEU A 507 25.78 5.59 -2.75
N ASP A 508 26.09 4.78 -3.74
CA ASP A 508 27.44 4.31 -4.09
C ASP A 508 27.98 4.97 -5.36
N THR A 509 27.07 5.47 -6.20
CA THR A 509 27.36 6.10 -7.48
C THR A 509 26.42 7.26 -7.72
N VAL A 510 26.88 8.28 -8.45
CA VAL A 510 26.11 9.46 -8.83
C VAL A 510 26.33 9.74 -10.30
N LEU A 511 25.26 9.98 -11.05
CA LEU A 511 25.34 10.38 -12.44
C LEU A 511 25.98 11.77 -12.57
N ASP A 512 26.99 11.86 -13.43
CA ASP A 512 27.63 13.12 -13.81
C ASP A 512 26.71 13.88 -14.77
N VAL A 513 25.74 14.62 -14.20
CA VAL A 513 24.77 15.40 -14.94
C VAL A 513 24.62 16.80 -14.37
N THR A 514 24.81 17.80 -15.22
CA THR A 514 24.49 19.20 -14.93
C THR A 514 23.12 19.53 -15.48
N LEU A 515 22.26 20.14 -14.66
CA LEU A 515 20.95 20.63 -15.09
C LEU A 515 20.97 22.15 -15.03
N VAL A 516 20.44 22.80 -16.06
CA VAL A 516 20.32 24.26 -16.14
C VAL A 516 18.86 24.56 -16.42
N PHE A 517 18.26 25.38 -15.57
CA PHE A 517 16.89 25.87 -15.71
C PHE A 517 16.99 27.38 -15.92
N GLU A 518 16.76 27.82 -17.15
CA GLU A 518 16.89 29.23 -17.53
C GLU A 518 15.60 30.00 -17.23
N GLY A 519 15.74 31.20 -16.67
CA GLY A 519 14.64 32.13 -16.46
C GLY A 519 13.51 31.59 -15.58
N VAL A 520 13.85 30.84 -14.53
CA VAL A 520 12.89 30.35 -13.52
C VAL A 520 12.24 31.55 -12.84
N GLU A 521 10.92 31.59 -12.87
CA GLU A 521 10.13 32.65 -12.25
C GLU A 521 10.33 32.67 -10.73
N VAL A 522 10.41 33.87 -10.15
CA VAL A 522 10.52 34.08 -8.70
C VAL A 522 9.33 34.92 -8.23
N VAL A 523 8.55 34.38 -7.30
CA VAL A 523 7.33 35.02 -6.77
C VAL A 523 7.44 35.22 -5.28
N ARG A 524 6.86 36.31 -4.77
CA ARG A 524 6.67 36.51 -3.33
C ARG A 524 5.39 35.82 -2.91
N VAL A 525 5.46 34.96 -1.90
CA VAL A 525 4.27 34.34 -1.34
C VAL A 525 3.71 35.25 -0.26
N GLU A 526 2.45 35.66 -0.39
CA GLU A 526 1.72 36.25 0.73
C GLU A 526 1.39 35.12 1.72
N VAL A 527 2.07 35.09 2.87
CA VAL A 527 1.72 34.14 3.94
C VAL A 527 0.35 34.55 4.48
N PRO A 528 -0.67 33.67 4.40
CA PRO A 528 -1.97 33.97 5.00
C PRO A 528 -1.74 34.19 6.49
N SER A 529 -2.18 35.34 7.03
CA SER A 529 -1.97 35.75 8.42
C SER A 529 -2.58 34.81 9.48
N SER A 530 -3.20 33.70 9.09
CA SER A 530 -3.92 32.76 9.97
C SER A 530 -3.41 31.32 9.94
N SER A 531 -2.46 30.95 9.07
CA SER A 531 -1.89 29.59 9.12
C SER A 531 -0.77 29.54 10.15
N SER A 532 -1.05 28.98 11.32
CA SER A 532 0.00 28.59 12.27
C SER A 532 1.10 27.80 11.53
N PRO A 533 2.39 28.01 11.85
CA PRO A 533 3.55 27.53 11.08
C PRO A 533 3.72 26.00 10.94
N GLY A 534 2.71 25.20 11.26
CA GLY A 534 2.72 23.74 11.16
C GLY A 534 1.78 23.11 10.12
N ASN A 535 0.89 23.87 9.45
CA ASN A 535 -0.14 23.27 8.58
C ASN A 535 -0.36 24.06 7.27
N TYR A 536 0.69 24.26 6.47
CA TYR A 536 0.52 24.75 5.10
C TYR A 536 0.13 23.56 4.19
N ARG A 537 -1.13 23.54 3.74
CA ARG A 537 -1.53 22.74 2.57
C ARG A 537 -1.46 23.67 1.34
N PRO A 538 -0.71 23.32 0.28
CA PRO A 538 -0.72 24.12 -0.93
C PRO A 538 -2.14 24.22 -1.47
N ALA A 539 -2.54 25.43 -1.89
CA ALA A 539 -3.79 25.63 -2.60
C ALA A 539 -3.80 24.74 -3.85
N ARG A 540 -4.92 24.07 -4.13
CA ARG A 540 -5.10 23.40 -5.42
C ARG A 540 -5.00 24.48 -6.49
N VAL A 541 -4.00 24.35 -7.35
CA VAL A 541 -3.99 25.04 -8.63
C VAL A 541 -5.05 24.32 -9.46
N ASP A 542 -6.22 24.96 -9.62
CA ASP A 542 -7.21 24.50 -10.58
C ASP A 542 -6.63 24.73 -11.99
N GLU A 543 -6.52 23.66 -12.78
CA GLU A 543 -6.23 23.71 -14.23
C GLU A 543 -7.36 24.38 -15.03
#